data_AF-A0AAD5HIS1-F1
#
_entry.id   AF-A0AAD5HIS1-F1
#
_cell.length_a   1.000
_cell.length_b   1.000
_cell.length_c   1.000
_cell.angle_alpha   90.00
_cell.angle_beta   90.00
_cell.angle_gamma   90.00
#
_symmetry.space_group_name_H-M   'P 1'
#
loop_
_entity.id
_entity.type
_entity.pdbx_description
1 polymer ?
#
loop_
_entity_poly.entity_id
_entity_poly.type
_entity_poly.pdbx_seq_one_letter_code
_entity_poly.pdbx_strand_id
1 'polypeptide(L)'
;MNKNNRPLRDKSKSTDPDDCLRRPASRPCFKNQWQRQREEQDKAAYQRHCAERLASVYNGNTTQAILFLKAIKANNREPMQPFTIPSLAADILKNWEGEEPNSSRTAQLAETINNLLTTTAIKGVTDLDAAIVKTCANRSAMPVACPTTTMMVAICYIQRLKRKYQNVKGARGCSQRLLLVAYMISAKYIHACLRTIVDSSQHRQAEPQQMKEPVSVSIMPSTTVVEPVSPQAPKAVPVLGSAREPDSPPASPPMTSAKPPQPTAAQLYRMELEFLHFLDYDLLVPNPCALIDWWYRCVRDHDASALEYKPDAVQDEKI
;
A
#
# COMPACT_ATOMS: atom_id res chain seq x y z
N MET A 1 -33.27 40.18 11.82
CA MET A 1 -34.70 40.04 11.51
C MET A 1 -34.87 40.10 9.99
N ASN A 2 -35.12 38.99 9.31
CA ASN A 2 -35.51 39.01 7.91
C ASN A 2 -36.48 37.86 7.63
N LYS A 3 -37.76 38.21 7.42
CA LYS A 3 -38.90 37.29 7.28
C LYS A 3 -39.12 37.04 5.78
N ASN A 4 -38.62 35.92 5.26
CA ASN A 4 -38.95 35.47 3.91
C ASN A 4 -40.12 34.48 3.96
N ASN A 5 -41.31 35.01 3.66
CA ASN A 5 -42.53 34.26 3.40
C ASN A 5 -42.36 33.42 2.11
N ARG A 6 -42.47 32.10 2.23
CA ARG A 6 -42.74 31.22 1.08
C ARG A 6 -44.23 30.87 1.06
N PRO A 7 -44.90 30.91 -0.10
CA PRO A 7 -46.30 30.52 -0.20
C PRO A 7 -46.43 28.99 -0.11
N LEU A 8 -47.34 28.54 0.76
CA LEU A 8 -47.86 27.18 0.75
C LEU A 8 -48.53 26.93 -0.61
N ARG A 9 -48.02 25.95 -1.35
CA ARG A 9 -48.64 25.44 -2.57
C ARG A 9 -49.43 24.20 -2.21
N ASP A 10 -50.75 24.34 -2.19
CA ASP A 10 -51.69 23.23 -2.05
C ASP A 10 -51.45 22.19 -3.13
N LYS A 11 -51.21 20.94 -2.69
CA LYS A 11 -51.20 19.76 -3.55
C LYS A 11 -52.57 19.12 -3.49
N SER A 12 -53.44 19.50 -4.42
CA SER A 12 -54.68 18.78 -4.71
C SER A 12 -54.33 17.36 -5.19
N LYS A 13 -54.72 16.37 -4.39
CA LYS A 13 -54.70 14.94 -4.73
C LYS A 13 -55.73 14.71 -5.84
N SER A 14 -55.26 14.39 -7.04
CA SER A 14 -56.06 13.73 -8.08
C SER A 14 -55.73 12.24 -8.01
N THR A 15 -56.63 11.47 -7.40
CA THR A 15 -56.63 10.01 -7.41
C THR A 15 -57.47 9.55 -8.59
N ASP A 16 -56.82 9.31 -9.72
CA ASP A 16 -57.39 8.56 -10.85
C ASP A 16 -56.57 7.27 -11.01
N PRO A 17 -57.12 6.08 -10.66
CA PRO A 17 -56.33 4.83 -10.62
C PRO A 17 -56.12 4.11 -11.97
N ASP A 18 -56.75 4.53 -13.08
CA ASP A 18 -56.94 3.61 -14.22
C ASP A 18 -56.30 4.01 -15.57
N ASP A 19 -55.42 5.02 -15.63
CA ASP A 19 -54.83 5.48 -16.91
C ASP A 19 -53.35 5.06 -17.12
N CYS A 20 -52.97 3.85 -16.67
CA CYS A 20 -51.58 3.35 -16.75
C CYS A 20 -51.31 2.33 -17.87
N LEU A 21 -52.28 1.94 -18.69
CA LEU A 21 -52.12 0.78 -19.59
C LEU A 21 -51.84 1.08 -21.08
N ARG A 22 -51.60 2.34 -21.49
CA ARG A 22 -51.26 2.65 -22.90
C ARG A 22 -50.20 3.74 -23.08
N ARG A 23 -49.07 3.66 -22.38
CA ARG A 23 -47.87 4.37 -22.87
C ARG A 23 -47.14 3.49 -23.89
N PRO A 24 -47.03 3.92 -25.17
CA PRO A 24 -46.22 3.19 -26.14
C PRO A 24 -44.79 3.11 -25.60
N ALA A 25 -44.20 1.92 -25.67
CA ALA A 25 -42.81 1.66 -25.26
C ALA A 25 -41.92 2.76 -25.85
N SER A 26 -41.51 3.70 -25.00
CA SER A 26 -40.72 4.84 -25.40
C SER A 26 -39.41 4.28 -25.94
N ARG A 27 -39.17 4.51 -27.24
CA ARG A 27 -37.92 4.11 -27.89
C ARG A 27 -36.77 4.62 -27.02
N PRO A 28 -35.79 3.76 -26.65
CA PRO A 28 -34.65 4.19 -25.86
C PRO A 28 -34.02 5.40 -26.53
N CYS A 29 -33.99 6.53 -25.82
CA CYS A 29 -33.56 7.80 -26.35
C CYS A 29 -32.10 7.67 -26.84
N PHE A 30 -31.90 7.74 -28.16
CA PHE A 30 -30.58 7.65 -28.82
C PHE A 30 -29.55 8.64 -28.24
N LYS A 31 -30.02 9.77 -27.68
CA LYS A 31 -29.17 10.76 -27.01
C LYS A 31 -28.44 10.19 -25.78
N ASN A 32 -29.00 9.19 -25.11
CA ASN A 32 -28.41 8.59 -23.90
C ASN A 32 -27.35 7.51 -24.20
N GLN A 33 -27.21 7.09 -25.47
CA GLN A 33 -26.19 6.09 -25.85
C GLN A 33 -24.84 6.76 -26.10
N TRP A 34 -24.81 7.87 -26.83
CA TRP A 34 -23.59 8.64 -27.10
C TRP A 34 -22.96 9.21 -25.82
N GLN A 35 -23.78 9.62 -24.85
CA GLN A 35 -23.29 10.12 -23.58
C GLN A 35 -22.64 8.99 -22.75
N ARG A 36 -23.27 7.82 -22.68
CA ARG A 36 -22.69 6.65 -22.01
C ARG A 36 -21.37 6.20 -22.63
N GLN A 37 -21.27 6.19 -23.96
CA GLN A 37 -20.02 5.85 -24.64
C GLN A 37 -18.90 6.86 -24.34
N ARG A 38 -19.21 8.16 -24.28
CA ARG A 38 -18.23 9.18 -23.86
C ARG A 38 -17.80 8.99 -22.41
N GLU A 39 -18.74 8.79 -21.49
CA GLU A 39 -18.42 8.54 -20.08
C GLU A 39 -17.55 7.27 -19.90
N GLU A 40 -17.81 6.23 -20.68
CA GLU A 40 -17.01 4.99 -20.67
C GLU A 40 -15.62 5.20 -21.28
N GLN A 41 -15.51 5.97 -22.36
CA GLN A 41 -14.24 6.34 -22.97
C GLN A 41 -13.38 7.22 -22.05
N ASP A 42 -13.98 8.21 -21.40
CA ASP A 42 -13.31 9.08 -20.43
C ASP A 42 -12.84 8.29 -19.21
N LYS A 43 -13.68 7.37 -18.72
CA LYS A 43 -13.31 6.45 -17.63
C LYS A 43 -12.15 5.54 -18.03
N ALA A 44 -12.16 5.00 -19.25
CA ALA A 44 -11.08 4.15 -19.75
C ALA A 44 -9.77 4.95 -19.94
N ALA A 45 -9.85 6.18 -20.47
CA ALA A 45 -8.70 7.06 -20.61
C ALA A 45 -8.09 7.42 -19.24
N TYR A 46 -8.94 7.76 -18.26
CA TYR A 46 -8.52 8.02 -16.89
C TYR A 46 -7.82 6.80 -16.26
N GLN A 47 -8.37 5.60 -16.44
CA GLN A 47 -7.76 4.36 -15.94
C GLN A 47 -6.40 4.08 -16.56
N ARG A 48 -6.23 4.31 -17.87
CA ARG A 48 -4.92 4.17 -18.54
C ARG A 48 -3.90 5.16 -17.98
N HIS A 49 -4.28 6.43 -17.86
CA HIS A 49 -3.42 7.46 -17.29
C HIS A 49 -3.01 7.13 -15.85
N CYS A 50 -3.94 6.63 -15.01
CA CYS A 50 -3.60 6.16 -13.67
C CYS A 50 -2.63 4.97 -13.68
N ALA A 51 -2.81 4.01 -14.60
CA ALA A 51 -1.93 2.85 -14.73
C ALA A 51 -0.52 3.23 -15.21
N GLU A 52 -0.41 4.16 -16.16
CA GLU A 52 0.87 4.70 -16.64
C GLU A 52 1.62 5.43 -15.53
N ARG A 53 0.92 6.30 -14.77
CA ARG A 53 1.51 6.95 -13.60
C ARG A 53 1.97 5.94 -12.56
N LEU A 54 1.16 4.93 -12.26
CA LEU A 54 1.54 3.88 -11.32
C LEU A 54 2.80 3.13 -11.77
N ALA A 55 2.88 2.76 -13.06
CA ALA A 55 4.05 2.12 -13.63
C ALA A 55 5.29 3.02 -13.55
N SER A 56 5.13 4.32 -13.82
CA SER A 56 6.21 5.30 -13.72
C SER A 56 6.71 5.50 -12.28
N VAL A 57 5.83 5.45 -11.28
CA VAL A 57 6.21 5.62 -9.87
C VAL A 57 7.11 4.50 -9.37
N TYR A 58 6.85 3.28 -9.83
CA TYR A 58 7.66 2.11 -9.50
C TYR A 58 8.76 1.86 -10.55
N ASN A 59 9.05 2.83 -11.41
CA ASN A 59 10.24 2.77 -12.23
C ASN A 59 11.45 3.06 -11.33
N GLY A 60 12.31 2.08 -11.13
CA GLY A 60 13.40 2.18 -10.16
C GLY A 60 14.31 3.38 -10.45
N ASN A 61 14.71 4.09 -9.41
CA ASN A 61 15.61 5.23 -9.50
C ASN A 61 16.99 4.83 -8.96
N THR A 62 18.01 4.83 -9.81
CA THR A 62 19.37 4.38 -9.42
C THR A 62 19.96 5.18 -8.27
N THR A 63 19.71 6.50 -8.20
CA THR A 63 20.17 7.34 -7.08
C THR A 63 19.52 6.91 -5.77
N GLN A 64 18.19 6.71 -5.78
CA GLN A 64 17.45 6.22 -4.61
C GLN A 64 17.85 4.79 -4.25
N ALA A 65 18.15 3.95 -5.24
CA ALA A 65 18.64 2.60 -5.02
C ALA A 65 19.96 2.58 -4.24
N ILE A 66 20.91 3.45 -4.60
CA ILE A 66 22.19 3.58 -3.89
C ILE A 66 21.95 4.04 -2.45
N LEU A 67 21.04 5.00 -2.23
CA LEU A 67 20.69 5.49 -0.90
C LEU A 67 20.03 4.39 -0.04
N PHE A 68 19.09 3.62 -0.59
CA PHE A 68 18.49 2.50 0.11
C PHE A 68 19.50 1.39 0.39
N LEU A 69 20.39 1.07 -0.54
CA LEU A 69 21.45 0.09 -0.32
C LEU A 69 22.34 0.51 0.85
N LYS A 70 22.73 1.79 0.93
CA LYS A 70 23.49 2.34 2.07
C LYS A 70 22.71 2.20 3.38
N ALA A 71 21.43 2.57 3.41
CA ALA A 71 20.61 2.48 4.62
C ALA A 71 20.38 1.03 5.08
N ILE A 72 20.18 0.10 4.14
CA ILE A 72 20.02 -1.32 4.44
C ILE A 72 21.33 -1.91 4.98
N LYS A 73 22.48 -1.53 4.40
CA LYS A 73 23.81 -1.92 4.92
C LYS A 73 24.05 -1.34 6.31
N ALA A 74 23.67 -0.09 6.55
CA ALA A 74 23.79 0.55 7.87
C ALA A 74 22.93 -0.14 8.95
N ASN A 75 21.71 -0.57 8.61
CA ASN A 75 20.86 -1.35 9.52
C ASN A 75 21.36 -2.80 9.72
N ASN A 76 22.24 -3.30 8.85
CA ASN A 76 22.77 -4.68 8.89
C ASN A 76 21.69 -5.78 9.06
N ARG A 77 20.50 -5.57 8.49
CA ARG A 77 19.31 -6.45 8.67
C ARG A 77 18.89 -6.69 10.12
N GLU A 78 19.32 -5.86 11.05
CA GLU A 78 18.85 -5.92 12.44
C GLU A 78 17.33 -5.78 12.50
N PRO A 79 16.65 -6.69 13.24
CA PRO A 79 15.22 -6.59 13.45
C PRO A 79 14.90 -5.34 14.28
N MET A 80 13.68 -4.84 14.08
CA MET A 80 13.14 -3.79 14.93
C MET A 80 13.12 -4.26 16.39
N GLN A 81 13.64 -3.46 17.31
CA GLN A 81 13.69 -3.84 18.73
C GLN A 81 12.27 -3.95 19.31
N PRO A 82 11.91 -5.03 20.03
CA PRO A 82 10.53 -5.27 20.46
C PRO A 82 9.90 -4.12 21.27
N PHE A 83 10.68 -3.44 22.11
CA PHE A 83 10.20 -2.36 22.98
C PHE A 83 9.82 -1.07 22.24
N THR A 84 10.32 -0.88 21.03
CA THR A 84 10.06 0.32 20.21
C THR A 84 8.77 0.23 19.41
N ILE A 85 8.29 -1.00 19.15
CA ILE A 85 7.10 -1.26 18.35
C ILE A 85 5.84 -0.65 19.02
N PRO A 86 5.62 -0.79 20.35
CA PRO A 86 4.52 -0.11 21.04
C PRO A 86 4.59 1.42 20.95
N SER A 87 5.78 2.03 21.12
CA SER A 87 5.95 3.48 21.00
C SER A 87 5.59 3.96 19.60
N LEU A 88 6.08 3.25 18.57
CA LEU A 88 5.74 3.56 17.18
C LEU A 88 4.24 3.42 16.90
N ALA A 89 3.60 2.37 17.42
CA ALA A 89 2.15 2.19 17.30
C ALA A 89 1.37 3.34 17.97
N ALA A 90 1.78 3.73 19.18
CA ALA A 90 1.17 4.84 19.91
C ALA A 90 1.30 6.17 19.14
N ASP A 91 2.47 6.44 18.57
CA ASP A 91 2.73 7.63 17.76
C ASP A 91 1.86 7.67 16.50
N ILE A 92 1.71 6.55 15.79
CA ILE A 92 0.84 6.48 14.61
C ILE A 92 -0.61 6.77 15.02
N LEU A 93 -1.11 6.13 16.08
CA LEU A 93 -2.49 6.32 16.57
C LEU A 93 -2.74 7.77 16.97
N LYS A 94 -1.84 8.36 17.78
CA LYS A 94 -1.93 9.75 18.23
C LYS A 94 -1.95 10.72 17.05
N ASN A 95 -1.05 10.55 16.09
CA ASN A 95 -0.93 11.48 14.97
C ASN A 95 -2.09 11.36 13.96
N TRP A 96 -2.61 10.15 13.73
CA TRP A 96 -3.61 9.92 12.69
C TRP A 96 -5.05 9.91 13.17
N GLU A 97 -5.32 9.43 14.37
CA GLU A 97 -6.70 9.35 14.86
C GLU A 97 -7.00 10.46 15.89
N GLY A 98 -5.97 11.04 16.50
CA GLY A 98 -6.11 12.18 17.40
C GLY A 98 -6.78 11.85 18.73
N GLU A 99 -6.93 10.55 19.05
CA GLU A 99 -7.29 10.04 20.36
C GLU A 99 -6.02 9.73 21.16
N GLU A 100 -6.09 9.88 22.48
CA GLU A 100 -5.04 9.36 23.35
C GLU A 100 -4.89 7.85 23.14
N PRO A 101 -3.66 7.34 22.98
CA PRO A 101 -3.43 5.95 22.64
C PRO A 101 -3.91 5.02 23.77
N ASN A 102 -5.06 4.37 23.56
CA ASN A 102 -5.54 3.32 24.44
C ASN A 102 -4.61 2.09 24.35
N SER A 103 -4.18 1.56 25.50
CA SER A 103 -3.29 0.40 25.62
C SER A 103 -3.70 -0.79 24.74
N SER A 104 -5.00 -1.11 24.67
CA SER A 104 -5.52 -2.21 23.84
C SER A 104 -5.32 -1.95 22.35
N ARG A 105 -5.53 -0.71 21.90
CA ARG A 105 -5.43 -0.32 20.49
C ARG A 105 -3.97 -0.24 20.05
N THR A 106 -3.13 0.33 20.92
CA THR A 106 -1.68 0.34 20.75
C THR A 106 -1.14 -1.08 20.62
N ALA A 107 -1.58 -2.01 21.48
CA ALA A 107 -1.19 -3.42 21.41
C ALA A 107 -1.61 -4.08 20.08
N GLN A 108 -2.83 -3.83 19.59
CA GLN A 108 -3.30 -4.37 18.30
C GLN A 108 -2.48 -3.84 17.10
N LEU A 109 -2.16 -2.54 17.09
CA LEU A 109 -1.35 -1.97 16.02
C LEU A 109 0.12 -2.42 16.13
N ALA A 110 0.66 -2.54 17.35
CA ALA A 110 1.98 -3.09 17.62
C ALA A 110 2.09 -4.55 17.13
N GLU A 111 1.08 -5.38 17.40
CA GLU A 111 0.99 -6.74 16.89
C GLU A 111 0.98 -6.74 15.35
N THR A 112 0.24 -5.82 14.73
CA THR A 112 0.23 -5.68 13.27
C THR A 112 1.62 -5.31 12.72
N ILE A 113 2.31 -4.35 13.33
CA ILE A 113 3.69 -3.97 12.96
C ILE A 113 4.62 -5.18 13.07
N ASN A 114 4.58 -5.90 14.19
CA ASN A 114 5.41 -7.08 14.40
C ASN A 114 5.11 -8.19 13.38
N ASN A 115 3.83 -8.43 13.09
CA ASN A 115 3.41 -9.39 12.08
C ASN A 115 3.92 -9.00 10.69
N LEU A 116 3.85 -7.72 10.31
CA LEU A 116 4.42 -7.26 9.04
C LEU A 116 5.93 -7.51 8.97
N LEU A 117 6.67 -7.14 10.02
CA LEU A 117 8.13 -7.29 10.06
C LEU A 117 8.56 -8.76 9.99
N THR A 118 7.87 -9.63 10.72
CA THR A 118 8.24 -11.06 10.82
C THR A 118 7.80 -11.89 9.62
N THR A 119 6.62 -11.62 9.06
CA THR A 119 6.07 -12.40 7.93
C THR A 119 6.70 -12.04 6.59
N THR A 120 7.18 -10.80 6.44
CA THR A 120 7.78 -10.32 5.18
C THR A 120 9.31 -10.49 5.15
N ALA A 121 9.94 -10.86 6.26
CA ALA A 121 11.37 -11.12 6.33
C ALA A 121 11.79 -12.35 5.51
N ILE A 122 12.91 -12.25 4.79
CA ILE A 122 13.56 -13.43 4.20
C ILE A 122 14.14 -14.31 5.31
N LYS A 123 13.64 -15.54 5.40
CA LYS A 123 14.15 -16.58 6.31
C LYS A 123 15.29 -17.37 5.66
N GLY A 124 16.25 -17.83 6.47
CA GLY A 124 17.30 -18.77 6.07
C GLY A 124 18.42 -18.20 5.19
N VAL A 125 18.52 -16.87 5.08
CA VAL A 125 19.65 -16.21 4.39
C VAL A 125 20.32 -15.31 5.41
N THR A 126 21.60 -15.49 5.68
CA THR A 126 22.40 -14.68 6.61
C THR A 126 23.05 -13.50 5.88
N ASP A 127 23.65 -13.75 4.72
CA ASP A 127 24.29 -12.72 3.91
C ASP A 127 23.29 -11.70 3.34
N LEU A 128 23.63 -10.42 3.44
CA LEU A 128 22.77 -9.33 3.01
C LEU A 128 22.68 -9.23 1.49
N ASP A 129 23.81 -9.35 0.79
CA ASP A 129 23.84 -9.20 -0.66
C ASP A 129 23.05 -10.37 -1.32
N ALA A 130 23.20 -11.60 -0.82
CA ALA A 130 22.38 -12.74 -1.21
C ALA A 130 20.88 -12.53 -0.94
N ALA A 131 20.51 -11.90 0.18
CA ALA A 131 19.12 -11.58 0.47
C ALA A 131 18.55 -10.54 -0.51
N ILE A 132 19.33 -9.52 -0.90
CA ILE A 132 18.93 -8.52 -1.89
C ILE A 132 18.72 -9.18 -3.27
N VAL A 133 19.67 -9.99 -3.72
CA VAL A 133 19.55 -10.71 -5.00
C VAL A 133 18.32 -11.62 -4.99
N LYS A 134 18.09 -12.35 -3.89
CA LYS A 134 16.92 -13.21 -3.73
C LYS A 134 15.60 -12.42 -3.73
N THR A 135 15.54 -11.27 -3.07
CA THR A 135 14.37 -10.37 -3.12
C THR A 135 14.12 -9.92 -4.56
N CYS A 136 15.14 -9.44 -5.27
CA CYS A 136 14.99 -8.86 -6.62
C CYS A 136 14.70 -9.90 -7.71
N ALA A 137 15.07 -11.16 -7.49
CA ALA A 137 14.73 -12.27 -8.38
C ALA A 137 13.23 -12.58 -8.40
N ASN A 138 12.49 -12.19 -7.34
CA ASN A 138 11.05 -12.38 -7.30
C ASN A 138 10.33 -11.36 -8.18
N ARG A 139 9.18 -11.77 -8.74
CA ARG A 139 8.26 -10.83 -9.42
C ARG A 139 7.50 -9.96 -8.42
N SER A 140 7.42 -10.39 -7.17
CA SER A 140 6.74 -9.70 -6.07
C SER A 140 7.76 -9.01 -5.17
N ALA A 141 7.40 -7.85 -4.64
CA ALA A 141 8.20 -7.11 -3.67
C ALA A 141 8.27 -7.77 -2.28
N MET A 142 7.55 -8.88 -2.08
CA MET A 142 7.57 -9.69 -0.86
C MET A 142 8.14 -11.08 -1.19
N PRO A 143 9.05 -11.62 -0.37
CA PRO A 143 9.60 -11.07 0.88
C PRO A 143 10.60 -9.91 0.67
N VAL A 144 10.76 -9.06 1.70
CA VAL A 144 11.66 -7.90 1.67
C VAL A 144 13.03 -8.24 2.28
N ALA A 145 14.08 -7.64 1.72
CA ALA A 145 15.46 -7.83 2.19
C ALA A 145 15.70 -7.25 3.59
N CYS A 146 15.08 -6.10 3.90
CA CYS A 146 15.18 -5.43 5.19
C CYS A 146 13.81 -4.87 5.64
N PRO A 147 13.05 -5.64 6.44
CA PRO A 147 11.73 -5.21 6.93
C PRO A 147 11.78 -3.92 7.76
N THR A 148 12.82 -3.72 8.59
CA THR A 148 13.00 -2.53 9.43
C THR A 148 13.14 -1.26 8.59
N THR A 149 14.03 -1.26 7.60
CA THR A 149 14.18 -0.13 6.67
C THR A 149 12.89 0.13 5.90
N THR A 150 12.21 -0.93 5.45
CA THR A 150 10.92 -0.82 4.76
C THR A 150 9.86 -0.16 5.64
N MET A 151 9.82 -0.53 6.93
CA MET A 151 8.93 0.09 7.92
C MET A 151 9.25 1.57 8.11
N MET A 152 10.51 1.95 8.25
CA MET A 152 10.90 3.35 8.39
C MET A 152 10.49 4.23 7.21
N VAL A 153 10.60 3.70 5.98
CA VAL A 153 10.11 4.38 4.77
C VAL A 153 8.58 4.53 4.81
N ALA A 154 7.87 3.51 5.25
CA ALA A 154 6.41 3.56 5.40
C ALA A 154 5.98 4.65 6.39
N ILE A 155 6.65 4.75 7.54
CA ILE A 155 6.41 5.81 8.52
C ILE A 155 6.72 7.18 7.94
N CYS A 156 7.80 7.32 7.17
CA CYS A 156 8.13 8.56 6.47
C CYS A 156 6.99 9.00 5.52
N TYR A 157 6.40 8.07 4.75
CA TYR A 157 5.26 8.37 3.89
C TYR A 157 4.01 8.79 4.68
N ILE A 158 3.70 8.11 5.80
CA ILE A 158 2.59 8.47 6.68
C ILE A 158 2.79 9.88 7.27
N GLN A 159 4.02 10.23 7.67
CA GLN A 159 4.35 11.55 8.19
C GLN A 159 4.29 12.64 7.11
N ARG A 160 4.74 12.34 5.87
CA ARG A 160 4.56 13.25 4.72
C ARG A 160 3.07 13.54 4.49
N LEU A 161 2.25 12.51 4.52
CA LEU A 161 0.80 12.65 4.39
C LEU A 161 0.22 13.50 5.52
N LYS A 162 0.62 13.26 6.78
CA LYS A 162 0.16 14.05 7.93
C LYS A 162 0.56 15.53 7.82
N ARG A 163 1.79 15.83 7.36
CA ARG A 163 2.26 17.20 7.15
C ARG A 163 1.46 17.94 6.08
N LYS A 164 1.07 17.24 5.00
CA LYS A 164 0.25 17.80 3.91
C LYS A 164 -1.21 18.00 4.34
N TYR A 165 -1.74 17.11 5.19
CA TYR A 165 -3.14 17.11 5.63
C TYR A 165 -3.26 17.18 7.17
N GLN A 166 -2.76 18.27 7.77
CA GLN A 166 -2.59 18.40 9.23
C GLN A 166 -3.90 18.23 10.02
N ASN A 167 -5.01 18.73 9.47
CA ASN A 167 -6.32 18.72 10.10
C ASN A 167 -7.11 17.41 9.87
N VAL A 168 -6.62 16.53 9.00
CA VAL A 168 -7.30 15.26 8.74
C VAL A 168 -7.01 14.31 9.92
N LYS A 169 -8.11 13.77 10.45
CA LYS A 169 -8.12 12.68 11.42
C LYS A 169 -8.82 11.49 10.78
N GLY A 170 -8.19 10.32 10.88
CA GLY A 170 -8.77 9.06 10.44
C GLY A 170 -9.83 8.59 11.43
N ALA A 171 -10.82 7.86 10.92
CA ALA A 171 -11.73 7.10 11.77
C ALA A 171 -10.97 5.98 12.52
N ARG A 172 -11.57 5.47 13.60
CA ARG A 172 -11.02 4.39 14.41
C ARG A 172 -10.60 3.20 13.53
N GLY A 173 -9.35 2.75 13.66
CA GLY A 173 -8.81 1.61 12.90
C GLY A 173 -8.33 1.97 11.48
N CYS A 174 -8.40 3.24 11.08
CA CYS A 174 -7.79 3.71 9.84
C CYS A 174 -6.26 3.57 9.86
N SER A 175 -5.63 3.78 11.03
CA SER A 175 -4.18 3.65 11.25
C SER A 175 -3.60 2.31 10.76
N GLN A 176 -4.27 1.19 11.06
CA GLN A 176 -3.83 -0.14 10.64
C GLN A 176 -3.81 -0.29 9.11
N ARG A 177 -4.90 0.15 8.45
CA ARG A 177 -5.05 0.12 7.00
C ARG A 177 -4.06 1.04 6.30
N LEU A 178 -3.86 2.23 6.86
CA LEU A 178 -2.91 3.22 6.40
C LEU A 178 -1.47 2.68 6.46
N LEU A 179 -1.10 2.10 7.60
CA LEU A 179 0.20 1.48 7.80
C LEU A 179 0.46 0.34 6.81
N LEU A 180 -0.51 -0.55 6.64
CA LEU A 180 -0.40 -1.68 5.71
C LEU A 180 -0.10 -1.20 4.28
N VAL A 181 -0.85 -0.21 3.79
CA VAL A 181 -0.66 0.32 2.44
C VAL A 181 0.65 1.08 2.30
N ALA A 182 1.00 1.92 3.27
CA ALA A 182 2.29 2.60 3.26
C ALA A 182 3.46 1.60 3.23
N TYR A 183 3.36 0.51 3.99
CA TYR A 183 4.35 -0.57 4.01
C TYR A 183 4.45 -1.29 2.66
N MET A 184 3.32 -1.64 2.05
CA MET A 184 3.28 -2.26 0.72
C MET A 184 3.92 -1.37 -0.36
N ILE A 185 3.59 -0.07 -0.37
CA ILE A 185 4.17 0.90 -1.31
C ILE A 185 5.67 1.02 -1.10
N SER A 186 6.12 1.12 0.15
CA SER A 186 7.53 1.18 0.51
C SER A 186 8.29 -0.06 0.04
N ALA A 187 7.72 -1.25 0.26
CA ALA A 187 8.31 -2.52 -0.18
C ALA A 187 8.46 -2.55 -1.71
N LYS A 188 7.41 -2.21 -2.45
CA LYS A 188 7.42 -2.17 -3.93
C LYS A 188 8.45 -1.18 -4.46
N TYR A 189 8.51 0.00 -3.88
CA TYR A 189 9.43 1.05 -4.32
C TYR A 189 10.89 0.71 -4.02
N ILE A 190 11.19 0.22 -2.82
CA ILE A 190 12.54 -0.25 -2.47
C ILE A 190 12.94 -1.42 -3.37
N HIS A 191 12.05 -2.39 -3.59
CA HIS A 191 12.30 -3.52 -4.49
C HIS A 191 12.62 -3.05 -5.91
N ALA A 192 11.82 -2.15 -6.48
CA ALA A 192 12.07 -1.58 -7.80
C ALA A 192 13.42 -0.88 -7.89
N CYS A 193 13.79 -0.10 -6.86
CA CYS A 193 15.09 0.55 -6.79
C CYS A 193 16.25 -0.47 -6.70
N LEU A 194 16.18 -1.44 -5.79
CA LEU A 194 17.26 -2.44 -5.63
C LEU A 194 17.45 -3.27 -6.90
N ARG A 195 16.36 -3.57 -7.61
CA ARG A 195 16.40 -4.31 -8.88
C ARG A 195 17.21 -3.59 -9.94
N THR A 196 17.18 -2.25 -10.03
CA THR A 196 18.01 -1.52 -11.02
C THR A 196 19.50 -1.70 -10.77
N ILE A 197 19.92 -1.88 -9.51
CA ILE A 197 21.33 -2.16 -9.16
C ILE A 197 21.70 -3.59 -9.56
N VAL A 198 20.85 -4.57 -9.23
CA VAL A 198 21.09 -5.99 -9.53
C VAL A 198 21.12 -6.24 -11.04
N ASP A 199 20.19 -5.66 -11.80
CA ASP A 199 20.14 -5.80 -13.26
C ASP A 199 21.39 -5.14 -13.90
N SER A 200 21.83 -3.99 -13.37
CA SER A 200 23.05 -3.30 -13.85
C SER A 200 24.34 -4.09 -13.56
N SER A 201 24.41 -4.80 -12.43
CA SER A 201 25.59 -5.60 -12.09
C SER A 201 25.69 -6.89 -12.92
N GLN A 202 24.55 -7.52 -13.22
CA GLN A 202 24.50 -8.70 -14.09
C GLN A 202 24.92 -8.38 -15.52
N HIS A 203 24.51 -7.23 -16.06
CA HIS A 203 24.89 -6.84 -17.42
C HIS A 203 26.41 -6.67 -17.58
N ARG A 204 27.08 -6.12 -16.56
CA ARG A 204 28.55 -5.96 -16.56
C ARG A 204 29.34 -7.26 -16.50
N GLN A 205 28.74 -8.34 -15.99
CA GLN A 205 29.41 -9.67 -15.96
C GLN A 205 29.20 -10.46 -17.24
N ALA A 206 28.11 -10.19 -17.97
CA ALA A 206 27.75 -10.89 -19.20
C ALA A 206 28.45 -10.32 -20.44
N GLU A 207 29.03 -9.12 -20.38
CA GLU A 207 29.86 -8.59 -21.46
C GLU A 207 31.10 -9.49 -21.56
N PRO A 208 31.16 -10.38 -22.58
CA PRO A 208 32.31 -11.26 -22.73
C PRO A 208 33.49 -10.33 -22.86
N GLN A 209 34.59 -10.64 -22.18
CA GLN A 209 35.87 -10.05 -22.52
C GLN A 209 36.15 -10.45 -23.98
N GLN A 210 35.61 -9.67 -24.91
CA GLN A 210 35.80 -9.86 -26.32
C GLN A 210 37.26 -9.50 -26.50
N MET A 211 38.05 -10.56 -26.40
CA MET A 211 39.44 -10.63 -26.74
C MET A 211 39.60 -9.77 -27.98
N LYS A 212 40.49 -8.79 -27.87
CA LYS A 212 41.17 -8.19 -29.00
C LYS A 212 41.86 -9.30 -29.77
N GLU A 213 41.11 -10.05 -30.58
CA GLU A 213 41.64 -10.75 -31.71
C GLU A 213 41.36 -9.88 -32.95
N PRO A 214 42.41 -9.56 -33.73
CA PRO A 214 42.25 -8.83 -34.98
C PRO A 214 41.57 -9.75 -35.99
N VAL A 215 40.26 -9.60 -36.21
CA VAL A 215 39.55 -10.38 -37.22
C VAL A 215 39.75 -9.75 -38.60
N SER A 216 40.53 -10.47 -39.41
CA SER A 216 40.48 -10.38 -40.86
C SER A 216 39.06 -10.65 -41.36
N VAL A 217 38.63 -9.76 -42.24
CA VAL A 217 37.34 -9.71 -42.93
C VAL A 217 36.99 -11.04 -43.59
N SER A 218 35.81 -11.59 -43.30
CA SER A 218 35.15 -12.50 -44.23
C SER A 218 33.63 -12.32 -44.19
N ILE A 219 33.08 -12.14 -45.39
CA ILE A 219 31.73 -11.74 -45.74
C ILE A 219 30.93 -13.01 -46.05
N MET A 220 29.69 -13.13 -45.55
CA MET A 220 28.49 -13.46 -46.34
C MET A 220 27.22 -13.62 -45.47
N PRO A 221 26.02 -13.38 -46.04
CA PRO A 221 24.74 -13.38 -45.33
C PRO A 221 23.89 -14.62 -45.64
N SER A 222 22.88 -14.92 -44.81
CA SER A 222 21.57 -15.40 -45.28
C SER A 222 20.52 -15.41 -44.18
N THR A 223 19.39 -14.82 -44.56
CA THR A 223 18.16 -14.57 -43.81
C THR A 223 17.26 -15.81 -43.78
N THR A 224 16.56 -16.07 -42.69
CA THR A 224 15.38 -16.95 -42.73
C THR A 224 14.28 -16.40 -41.83
N VAL A 225 13.13 -16.13 -42.46
CA VAL A 225 11.91 -15.56 -41.89
C VAL A 225 11.02 -16.71 -41.40
N VAL A 226 10.52 -16.65 -40.17
CA VAL A 226 9.48 -17.57 -39.68
C VAL A 226 8.37 -16.77 -39.00
N GLU A 227 7.15 -17.05 -39.45
CA GLU A 227 5.87 -16.42 -39.14
C GLU A 227 5.18 -17.10 -37.93
N PRO A 228 4.44 -16.39 -37.04
CA PRO A 228 3.79 -17.02 -35.88
C PRO A 228 2.28 -17.27 -36.05
N VAL A 229 1.86 -18.49 -35.69
CA VAL A 229 0.46 -18.98 -35.63
C VAL A 229 -0.23 -18.57 -34.32
N SER A 230 -1.50 -18.16 -34.43
CA SER A 230 -2.36 -17.65 -33.34
C SER A 230 -3.29 -18.74 -32.76
N PRO A 231 -3.46 -18.87 -31.42
CA PRO A 231 -4.48 -19.75 -30.82
C PRO A 231 -5.73 -19.03 -30.29
N GLN A 232 -6.89 -19.64 -30.56
CA GLN A 232 -8.25 -19.25 -30.15
C GLN A 232 -8.56 -19.56 -28.67
N ALA A 233 -9.50 -18.78 -28.10
CA ALA A 233 -9.98 -18.87 -26.71
C ALA A 233 -11.24 -19.77 -26.54
N PRO A 234 -11.45 -20.41 -25.37
CA PRO A 234 -12.65 -21.18 -25.08
C PRO A 234 -13.78 -20.38 -24.41
N LYS A 235 -15.03 -20.71 -24.80
CA LYS A 235 -16.31 -20.18 -24.29
C LYS A 235 -16.68 -20.81 -22.93
N ALA A 236 -17.18 -19.99 -22.00
CA ALA A 236 -17.80 -20.43 -20.75
C ALA A 236 -19.34 -20.46 -20.84
N VAL A 237 -19.96 -21.39 -20.12
CA VAL A 237 -21.42 -21.53 -19.94
C VAL A 237 -21.76 -21.31 -18.45
N PRO A 238 -22.82 -20.58 -18.09
CA PRO A 238 -23.29 -20.47 -16.71
C PRO A 238 -24.42 -21.47 -16.42
N VAL A 239 -24.36 -22.13 -15.25
CA VAL A 239 -25.46 -22.91 -14.68
C VAL A 239 -26.13 -22.09 -13.58
N LEU A 240 -27.44 -21.91 -13.72
CA LEU A 240 -28.35 -21.17 -12.86
C LEU A 240 -29.28 -22.17 -12.16
N GLY A 241 -29.54 -21.94 -10.87
CA GLY A 241 -30.55 -22.63 -10.07
C GLY A 241 -30.05 -22.71 -8.62
N SER A 242 -30.83 -22.72 -7.56
CA SER A 242 -32.27 -22.65 -7.24
C SER A 242 -32.20 -22.66 -5.69
N ALA A 243 -32.93 -21.95 -4.85
CA ALA A 243 -34.36 -21.93 -4.57
C ALA A 243 -34.45 -21.19 -3.23
N ARG A 244 -35.50 -20.41 -3.01
CA ARG A 244 -35.80 -19.74 -1.74
C ARG A 244 -36.60 -20.69 -0.85
N GLU A 245 -36.28 -20.72 0.43
CA GLU A 245 -37.16 -21.23 1.49
C GLU A 245 -37.30 -20.15 2.60
N PRO A 246 -38.51 -19.93 3.14
CA PRO A 246 -38.76 -18.89 4.15
C PRO A 246 -38.87 -19.43 5.58
N ASP A 247 -38.66 -18.48 6.51
CA ASP A 247 -39.18 -18.40 7.89
C ASP A 247 -38.55 -19.22 9.02
N SER A 248 -37.69 -18.54 9.78
CA SER A 248 -37.67 -18.58 11.25
C SER A 248 -37.12 -17.25 11.80
N PRO A 249 -37.68 -16.71 12.91
CA PRO A 249 -37.17 -15.49 13.54
C PRO A 249 -35.78 -15.74 14.16
N PRO A 250 -34.75 -14.92 13.86
CA PRO A 250 -33.40 -15.19 14.30
C PRO A 250 -33.24 -14.90 15.80
N ALA A 251 -32.85 -15.93 16.55
CA ALA A 251 -32.26 -15.77 17.87
C ALA A 251 -31.05 -14.83 17.76
N SER A 252 -30.95 -13.87 18.68
CA SER A 252 -29.87 -12.89 18.76
C SER A 252 -28.52 -13.60 18.64
N PRO A 253 -27.70 -13.29 17.62
CA PRO A 253 -26.45 -14.00 17.41
C PRO A 253 -25.52 -13.73 18.59
N PRO A 254 -24.84 -14.77 19.12
CA PRO A 254 -23.83 -14.59 20.14
C PRO A 254 -22.78 -13.61 19.64
N MET A 255 -22.39 -12.65 20.49
CA MET A 255 -21.31 -11.70 20.20
C MET A 255 -19.96 -12.42 20.20
N THR A 256 -19.76 -13.34 19.28
CA THR A 256 -18.43 -13.86 18.96
C THR A 256 -17.63 -12.69 18.41
N SER A 257 -16.55 -12.35 19.11
CA SER A 257 -15.55 -11.37 18.70
C SER A 257 -15.01 -11.71 17.31
N ALA A 258 -15.70 -11.25 16.28
CA ALA A 258 -15.37 -11.54 14.89
C ALA A 258 -14.16 -10.68 14.53
N LYS A 259 -13.05 -11.35 14.21
CA LYS A 259 -11.86 -10.71 13.63
C LYS A 259 -12.32 -9.84 12.45
N PRO A 260 -11.91 -8.55 12.37
CA PRO A 260 -12.34 -7.69 11.29
C PRO A 260 -11.99 -8.32 9.94
N PRO A 261 -12.88 -8.21 8.93
CA PRO A 261 -12.66 -8.81 7.63
C PRO A 261 -11.37 -8.24 7.01
N GLN A 262 -10.50 -9.14 6.56
CA GLN A 262 -9.27 -8.74 5.88
C GLN A 262 -9.61 -8.05 4.56
N PRO A 263 -8.87 -6.98 4.18
CA PRO A 263 -9.12 -6.31 2.92
C PRO A 263 -8.84 -7.25 1.74
N THR A 264 -9.76 -7.27 0.78
CA THR A 264 -9.58 -7.99 -0.49
C THR A 264 -8.47 -7.36 -1.32
N ALA A 265 -7.90 -8.11 -2.27
CA ALA A 265 -6.85 -7.59 -3.17
C ALA A 265 -7.31 -6.34 -3.95
N ALA A 266 -8.58 -6.31 -4.38
CA ALA A 266 -9.15 -5.15 -5.06
C ALA A 266 -9.26 -3.91 -4.15
N GLN A 267 -9.57 -4.11 -2.87
CA GLN A 267 -9.58 -3.02 -1.88
C GLN A 267 -8.17 -2.51 -1.62
N LEU A 268 -7.18 -3.40 -1.44
CA LEU A 268 -5.79 -3.01 -1.26
C LEU A 268 -5.25 -2.21 -2.45
N TYR A 269 -5.56 -2.65 -3.68
CA TYR A 269 -5.17 -1.92 -4.89
C TYR A 269 -5.78 -0.51 -4.96
N ARG A 270 -7.06 -0.36 -4.59
CA ARG A 270 -7.69 0.97 -4.54
C ARG A 270 -7.05 1.87 -3.49
N MET A 271 -6.82 1.33 -2.29
CA MET A 271 -6.17 2.09 -1.21
C MET A 271 -4.74 2.50 -1.58
N GLU A 272 -4.00 1.63 -2.28
CA GLU A 272 -2.67 1.95 -2.82
C GLU A 272 -2.73 3.13 -3.80
N LEU A 273 -3.66 3.11 -4.76
CA LEU A 273 -3.84 4.21 -5.71
C LEU A 273 -4.20 5.53 -5.03
N GLU A 274 -5.13 5.49 -4.07
CA GLU A 274 -5.53 6.68 -3.29
C GLU A 274 -4.35 7.23 -2.48
N PHE A 275 -3.61 6.36 -1.80
CA PHE A 275 -2.44 6.77 -1.01
C PHE A 275 -1.35 7.39 -1.89
N LEU A 276 -1.05 6.80 -3.04
CA LEU A 276 -0.11 7.37 -4.01
C LEU A 276 -0.58 8.72 -4.55
N HIS A 277 -1.89 8.85 -4.83
CA HIS A 277 -2.46 10.12 -5.24
C HIS A 277 -2.25 11.20 -4.19
N PHE A 278 -2.47 10.90 -2.91
CA PHE A 278 -2.24 11.86 -1.83
C PHE A 278 -0.77 12.24 -1.64
N LEU A 279 0.17 11.36 -2.01
CA LEU A 279 1.60 11.63 -2.06
C LEU A 279 2.06 12.33 -3.34
N ASP A 280 1.14 12.78 -4.20
CA ASP A 280 1.43 13.33 -5.53
C ASP A 280 2.25 12.40 -6.41
N TYR A 281 2.19 11.09 -6.16
CA TYR A 281 3.00 10.07 -6.82
C TYR A 281 4.52 10.25 -6.61
N ASP A 282 4.94 11.06 -5.63
CA ASP A 282 6.34 11.24 -5.27
C ASP A 282 6.73 10.27 -4.15
N LEU A 283 7.46 9.21 -4.50
CA LEU A 283 8.00 8.24 -3.56
C LEU A 283 9.45 8.49 -3.15
N LEU A 284 10.07 9.59 -3.60
CA LEU A 284 11.46 9.90 -3.26
C LEU A 284 11.63 10.06 -1.75
N VAL A 285 12.68 9.45 -1.22
CA VAL A 285 13.11 9.59 0.18
C VAL A 285 14.46 10.31 0.17
N PRO A 286 14.53 11.57 0.64
CA PRO A 286 15.75 12.37 0.52
C PRO A 286 16.98 11.76 1.20
N ASN A 287 16.78 11.18 2.39
CA ASN A 287 17.87 10.55 3.15
C ASN A 287 17.36 9.33 3.95
N PRO A 288 17.35 8.13 3.34
CA PRO A 288 16.97 6.90 4.02
C PRO A 288 17.86 6.55 5.22
N CYS A 289 19.14 6.89 5.19
CA CYS A 289 20.06 6.64 6.32
C CYS A 289 19.66 7.46 7.55
N ALA A 290 19.29 8.72 7.37
CA ALA A 290 18.82 9.57 8.48
C ALA A 290 17.56 9.00 9.15
N LEU A 291 16.71 8.26 8.43
CA LEU A 291 15.56 7.58 9.04
C LEU A 291 16.00 6.44 9.97
N ILE A 292 17.05 5.70 9.58
CA ILE A 292 17.66 4.65 10.40
C ILE A 292 18.37 5.25 11.61
N ASP A 293 19.11 6.35 11.44
CA ASP A 293 19.77 7.03 12.55
C ASP A 293 18.76 7.62 13.55
N TRP A 294 17.70 8.25 13.04
CA TRP A 294 16.60 8.76 13.85
C TRP A 294 15.98 7.63 14.67
N TRP A 295 15.73 6.49 14.03
CA TRP A 295 15.25 5.30 14.70
C TRP A 295 16.15 4.85 15.86
N TYR A 296 17.46 4.67 15.61
CA TYR A 296 18.41 4.28 16.66
C TYR A 296 18.54 5.32 17.79
N ARG A 297 18.23 6.60 17.55
CA ARG A 297 18.15 7.61 18.63
C ARG A 297 16.89 7.42 19.47
N CYS A 298 15.73 7.28 18.85
CA CYS A 298 14.49 7.00 19.55
C CYS A 298 14.56 5.74 20.42
N VAL A 299 15.28 4.71 19.95
CA VAL A 299 15.58 3.49 20.71
C VAL A 299 16.39 3.80 21.97
N ARG A 300 17.51 4.54 21.83
CA ARG A 300 18.46 4.82 22.92
C ARG A 300 17.91 5.76 23.98
N ASP A 301 17.12 6.77 23.58
CA ASP A 301 16.56 7.74 24.52
C ASP A 301 15.52 7.10 25.46
N HIS A 302 14.83 6.05 24.98
CA HIS A 302 13.94 5.23 25.80
C HIS A 302 14.69 4.41 26.87
N ASP A 303 15.88 3.90 26.56
CA ASP A 303 16.71 3.16 27.52
C ASP A 303 17.32 4.10 28.58
N ALA A 304 17.72 5.31 28.17
CA ALA A 304 18.29 6.31 29.09
C ALA A 304 17.27 6.79 30.12
N SER A 305 16.02 7.04 29.69
CA SER A 305 14.95 7.48 30.59
C SER A 305 14.41 6.36 31.50
N ALA A 306 14.59 5.09 31.14
CA ALA A 306 14.26 3.95 31.99
C ALA A 306 15.30 3.68 33.10
N LEU A 307 16.53 4.17 32.95
CA LEU A 307 17.61 4.01 33.94
C LEU A 307 17.68 5.15 34.98
N GLU A 308 16.87 6.21 34.85
CA GLU A 308 16.92 7.40 35.71
C GLU A 308 15.81 7.48 36.78
N TYR A 309 15.23 6.34 37.19
CA TYR A 309 14.30 6.28 38.33
C TYR A 309 14.78 5.33 39.42
N LYS A 310 15.63 5.85 40.31
CA LYS A 310 15.73 5.43 41.71
C LYS A 310 15.29 6.60 42.58
N PRO A 311 14.04 6.67 43.05
CA PRO A 311 13.76 7.47 44.23
C PRO A 311 14.49 6.76 45.37
N ASP A 312 15.60 7.34 45.82
CA ASP A 312 16.22 6.93 47.07
C ASP A 312 15.14 6.98 48.15
N ALA A 313 14.78 5.78 48.64
CA ALA A 313 13.92 5.63 49.77
C ALA A 313 14.57 6.37 50.94
N VAL A 314 13.92 7.46 51.34
CA VAL A 314 14.16 8.17 52.59
C VAL A 314 14.06 7.12 53.70
N GLN A 315 15.21 6.68 54.22
CA GLN A 315 15.25 6.02 55.51
C GLN A 315 15.11 7.11 56.55
N ASP A 316 13.88 7.26 57.04
CA ASP A 316 13.60 7.86 58.34
C ASP A 316 14.29 7.01 59.42
N GLU A 317 15.54 7.34 59.73
CA GLU A 317 16.21 6.86 60.93
C GLU A 317 15.93 7.86 62.05
N LYS A 318 14.94 7.50 62.88
CA LYS A 318 14.66 8.14 64.16
C LYS A 318 15.92 8.15 65.04
N ILE A 319 16.30 9.33 65.52
CA ILE A 319 17.03 9.52 66.77
C ILE A 319 16.16 10.41 67.66
#